data_AF-A0A6S7INR6-F1
#
_entry.id   AF-A0A6S7INR6-F1
#
_cell.length_a   1.000
_cell.length_b   1.000
_cell.length_c   1.000
_cell.angle_alpha   90.00
_cell.angle_beta   90.00
_cell.angle_gamma   90.00
#
_symmetry.space_group_name_H-M   'P 1'
#
loop_
_entity.id
_entity.type
_entity.pdbx_description
1 polymer ?
#
loop_
_entity_poly.entity_id
_entity_poly.type
_entity_poly.pdbx_seq_one_letter_code
_entity_poly.pdbx_strand_id
1 'polypeptide(L)'
;MIHECTSGKVWHKQDDTFFIPKAIFNIYFKSPLINRNAKNMVLAEIFALLLDFDLKDVAYAADVAELSYCITVCQTGIIMNFCGFSDKLQMLFQKVIEHMNTFEVKETQFNMVKEQATRAYYNRIIKPEKLVR
;
A
#
# COMPACT_ATOMS: atom_id res chain seq x y z
N MET A 1 18.00 -2.04 -14.59
CA MET A 1 16.69 -2.41 -15.17
C MET A 1 16.87 -3.76 -15.83
N ILE A 2 16.00 -4.73 -15.57
CA ILE A 2 16.17 -6.12 -16.04
C ILE A 2 15.06 -6.58 -16.98
N HIS A 3 13.91 -5.90 -17.00
CA HIS A 3 12.80 -6.22 -17.89
C HIS A 3 11.98 -4.96 -18.18
N GLU A 4 11.48 -4.84 -19.41
CA GLU A 4 10.57 -3.78 -19.85
C GLU A 4 9.56 -4.36 -20.85
N CYS A 5 8.28 -4.07 -20.64
CA CYS A 5 7.17 -4.45 -21.50
C CYS A 5 6.08 -3.37 -21.48
N THR A 6 5.04 -3.55 -22.28
CA THR A 6 3.88 -2.65 -22.34
C THR A 6 3.17 -2.50 -20.98
N SER A 7 3.18 -3.56 -20.17
CA SER A 7 2.54 -3.59 -18.84
C SER A 7 3.43 -3.03 -17.72
N GLY A 8 4.74 -2.83 -17.92
CA GLY A 8 5.59 -2.25 -16.88
C GLY A 8 7.08 -2.43 -17.07
N LYS A 9 7.83 -1.99 -16.05
CA LYS A 9 9.29 -2.07 -15.98
C LYS A 9 9.70 -2.71 -14.66
N VAL A 10 10.77 -3.51 -14.70
CA VAL A 10 11.35 -4.17 -13.53
C VAL A 10 12.80 -3.73 -13.34
N TRP A 11 13.12 -3.29 -12.14
CA TRP A 11 14.47 -2.96 -11.70
C TRP A 11 14.88 -3.92 -10.58
N HIS A 12 16.12 -4.38 -10.64
CA HIS A 12 16.70 -5.27 -9.66
C HIS A 12 18.11 -4.79 -9.35
N LYS A 13 18.47 -4.79 -8.07
CA LYS A 13 19.83 -4.61 -7.56
C LYS A 13 20.01 -5.61 -6.42
N GLN A 14 21.01 -6.48 -6.53
CA GLN A 14 21.43 -7.33 -5.42
C GLN A 14 22.19 -6.46 -4.39
N ASP A 15 21.98 -6.74 -3.10
CA ASP A 15 22.75 -6.06 -2.05
C ASP A 15 24.23 -6.43 -2.14
N ASP A 16 25.07 -5.40 -2.09
CA ASP A 16 26.53 -5.43 -2.18
C ASP A 16 27.21 -4.77 -0.99
N THR A 17 26.43 -4.30 0.01
CA THR A 17 26.92 -3.46 1.10
C THR A 17 26.65 -4.08 2.48
N PHE A 18 25.42 -4.51 2.75
CA PHE A 18 25.00 -4.90 4.11
C PHE A 18 25.15 -6.39 4.38
N PHE A 19 25.05 -7.22 3.35
CA PHE A 19 25.20 -8.67 3.41
C PHE A 19 24.27 -9.33 4.45
N ILE A 20 23.05 -8.77 4.60
CA ILE A 20 22.01 -9.30 5.48
C ILE A 20 20.95 -10.04 4.66
N PRO A 21 20.25 -11.03 5.23
CA PRO A 21 19.22 -11.80 4.53
C PRO A 21 17.90 -11.04 4.37
N LYS A 22 17.95 -9.72 4.20
CA LYS A 22 16.77 -8.85 4.04
C LYS A 22 16.67 -8.37 2.59
N ALA A 23 15.43 -8.22 2.12
CA ALA A 23 15.12 -7.72 0.79
C ALA A 23 14.03 -6.65 0.87
N ILE A 24 13.89 -5.88 -0.22
CA ILE A 24 12.86 -4.85 -0.35
C ILE A 24 12.20 -5.02 -1.72
N PHE A 25 10.88 -5.15 -1.74
CA PHE A 25 10.08 -5.09 -2.96
C PHE A 25 9.31 -3.78 -2.99
N ASN A 26 9.44 -3.05 -4.08
CA ASN A 26 8.75 -1.78 -4.30
C ASN A 26 7.95 -1.86 -5.58
N ILE A 27 6.64 -1.67 -5.48
CA ILE A 27 5.71 -1.81 -6.59
C ILE A 27 4.92 -0.53 -6.70
N TYR A 28 4.75 -0.07 -7.94
CA TYR A 28 4.08 1.16 -8.24
C TYR A 28 3.05 0.97 -9.34
N PHE A 29 1.79 0.91 -8.93
CA PHE A 29 0.62 0.82 -9.82
C PHE A 29 0.24 2.22 -10.29
N LYS A 30 0.68 2.59 -11.48
CA LYS A 30 0.35 3.89 -12.09
C LYS A 30 -1.05 3.87 -12.67
N SER A 31 -1.86 4.86 -12.32
CA SER A 31 -3.20 5.04 -12.88
C SER A 31 -3.56 6.53 -12.99
N PRO A 32 -3.96 7.02 -14.17
CA PRO A 32 -4.40 8.41 -14.34
C PRO A 32 -5.76 8.67 -13.68
N LEU A 33 -6.48 7.62 -13.26
CA LEU A 33 -7.81 7.76 -12.69
C LEU A 33 -7.79 8.34 -11.28
N ILE A 34 -6.72 8.13 -10.52
CA ILE A 34 -6.66 8.48 -9.09
C ILE A 34 -6.79 10.00 -8.90
N ASN A 35 -6.00 10.80 -9.60
CA ASN A 35 -6.03 12.26 -9.50
C ASN A 35 -6.92 12.94 -10.56
N ARG A 36 -7.88 12.20 -11.15
CA ARG A 36 -8.82 12.80 -12.11
C ARG A 36 -9.78 13.79 -11.45
N ASN A 37 -10.16 13.54 -10.20
CA ASN A 37 -10.99 14.43 -9.38
C ASN A 37 -10.84 14.05 -7.89
N ALA A 38 -11.33 14.91 -7.00
CA ALA A 38 -11.26 14.69 -5.56
C ALA A 38 -11.94 13.38 -5.11
N LYS A 39 -13.08 13.03 -5.71
CA LYS A 39 -13.80 11.79 -5.39
C LYS A 39 -12.95 10.55 -5.65
N ASN A 40 -12.26 10.49 -6.79
CA ASN A 40 -11.40 9.35 -7.14
C ASN A 40 -10.19 9.23 -6.21
N MET A 41 -9.61 10.36 -5.81
CA MET A 41 -8.50 10.37 -4.85
C MET A 41 -8.95 9.82 -3.49
N VAL A 42 -10.11 10.29 -2.99
CA VAL A 42 -10.70 9.79 -1.74
C VAL A 42 -11.07 8.31 -1.86
N LEU A 43 -11.61 7.87 -3.00
CA LEU A 43 -11.91 6.45 -3.23
C LEU A 43 -10.65 5.57 -3.24
N ALA A 44 -9.54 6.06 -3.80
CA ALA A 44 -8.26 5.35 -3.74
C ALA A 44 -7.72 5.26 -2.31
N GLU A 45 -7.83 6.33 -1.52
CA GLU A 45 -7.47 6.33 -0.10
C GLU A 45 -8.35 5.35 0.71
N ILE A 46 -9.67 5.36 0.50
CA ILE A 46 -10.59 4.40 1.13
C ILE A 46 -10.27 2.97 0.71
N PHE A 47 -9.95 2.73 -0.56
CA PHE A 47 -9.53 1.42 -1.05
C PHE A 47 -8.29 0.92 -0.31
N ALA A 48 -7.25 1.75 -0.19
CA ALA A 48 -6.03 1.38 0.54
C ALA A 48 -6.31 1.08 2.02
N LEU A 49 -7.17 1.88 2.68
CA LEU A 49 -7.56 1.67 4.07
C LEU A 49 -8.36 0.38 4.27
N LEU A 50 -9.30 0.06 3.37
CA LEU A 50 -10.07 -1.18 3.44
C LEU A 50 -9.19 -2.40 3.17
N LEU A 51 -8.29 -2.31 2.18
CA LEU A 51 -7.36 -3.39 1.89
C LEU A 51 -6.44 -3.66 3.09
N ASP A 52 -5.96 -2.61 3.77
CA ASP A 52 -5.16 -2.75 4.99
C ASP A 52 -5.98 -3.33 6.16
N PHE A 53 -7.25 -2.96 6.27
CA PHE A 53 -8.17 -3.53 7.26
C PHE A 53 -8.37 -5.04 7.05
N ASP A 54 -8.59 -5.48 5.82
CA ASP A 54 -8.76 -6.91 5.48
C ASP A 54 -7.46 -7.70 5.63
N LEU A 55 -6.31 -7.06 5.39
CA LEU A 55 -5.00 -7.67 5.54
C LEU A 55 -4.47 -7.68 6.98
N LYS A 56 -5.23 -7.19 7.96
CA LYS A 56 -4.76 -7.04 9.35
C LYS A 56 -4.21 -8.34 9.96
N ASP A 57 -4.85 -9.47 9.71
CA ASP A 57 -4.37 -10.77 10.22
C ASP A 57 -3.08 -11.21 9.52
N VAL A 58 -2.94 -10.88 8.23
CA VAL A 58 -1.71 -11.10 7.46
C VAL A 58 -0.61 -10.19 7.97
N ALA A 59 -0.91 -8.92 8.25
CA ALA A 59 0.01 -7.94 8.81
C ALA A 59 0.54 -8.38 10.17
N TYR A 60 -0.34 -8.90 11.04
CA TYR A 60 0.06 -9.41 12.35
C TYR A 60 1.02 -10.60 12.24
N ALA A 61 0.71 -11.58 11.40
CA ALA A 61 1.60 -12.73 11.18
C ALA A 61 2.94 -12.32 10.53
N ALA A 62 2.91 -11.32 9.65
CA ALA A 62 4.10 -10.75 9.03
C ALA A 62 5.00 -10.05 10.05
N ASP A 63 4.43 -9.24 10.94
CA ASP A 63 5.15 -8.51 11.98
C ASP A 63 5.90 -9.46 12.94
N VAL A 64 5.22 -10.54 13.36
CA VAL A 64 5.84 -11.61 14.17
C VAL A 64 7.02 -12.28 13.45
N ALA A 65 7.02 -12.31 12.11
CA ALA A 65 8.09 -12.85 11.28
C ALA A 65 9.15 -11.80 10.86
N GLU A 66 9.14 -10.61 11.47
CA GLU A 66 9.97 -9.45 11.08
C GLU A 66 9.82 -9.06 9.59
N LEU A 67 8.60 -9.17 9.07
CA LEU A 67 8.20 -8.69 7.76
C LEU A 67 7.26 -7.50 7.92
N SER A 68 7.36 -6.54 7.02
CA SER A 68 6.43 -5.43 6.97
C SER A 68 6.04 -5.10 5.54
N TYR A 69 4.82 -4.58 5.40
CA TYR A 69 4.37 -3.97 4.16
C TYR A 69 3.76 -2.59 4.46
N CYS A 70 3.69 -1.76 3.43
CA CYS A 70 3.01 -0.47 3.48
C CYS A 70 2.31 -0.21 2.15
N ILE A 71 1.09 0.30 2.20
CA ILE A 71 0.30 0.70 1.03
C ILE A 71 0.09 2.21 1.12
N THR A 72 0.54 2.94 0.10
CA THR A 72 0.45 4.40 0.03
C THR A 72 -0.22 4.84 -1.26
N VAL A 73 -1.20 5.73 -1.16
CA VAL A 73 -1.82 6.37 -2.32
C VAL A 73 -1.08 7.66 -2.66
N CYS A 74 -0.76 7.81 -3.94
CA CYS A 74 -0.12 9.00 -4.51
C CYS A 74 -1.02 9.58 -5.60
N GLN A 75 -0.75 10.81 -6.02
CA GLN A 75 -1.52 11.47 -7.10
C GLN A 75 -1.51 10.67 -8.42
N THR A 76 -0.47 9.89 -8.64
CA THR A 76 -0.20 9.21 -9.92
C THR A 76 -0.42 7.70 -9.85
N GLY A 77 -0.77 7.15 -8.69
CA GLY A 77 -0.88 5.70 -8.52
C GLY A 77 -0.91 5.24 -7.05
N ILE A 78 -0.82 3.92 -6.87
CA ILE A 78 -0.69 3.27 -5.56
C ILE A 78 0.71 2.66 -5.47
N ILE A 79 1.39 2.90 -4.36
CA ILE A 79 2.70 2.34 -4.05
C ILE A 79 2.54 1.28 -2.97
N MET A 80 3.14 0.11 -3.18
CA MET A 80 3.27 -0.93 -2.18
C MET A 80 4.74 -1.21 -1.92
N ASN A 81 5.12 -1.16 -0.65
CA ASN A 81 6.46 -1.46 -0.19
C ASN A 81 6.41 -2.71 0.68
N PHE A 82 7.33 -3.62 0.49
CA PHE A 82 7.50 -4.82 1.31
C PHE A 82 8.96 -4.89 1.74
N CYS A 83 9.24 -5.15 3.00
CA CYS A 83 10.60 -5.38 3.47
C CYS A 83 10.65 -6.39 4.61
N GLY A 84 11.81 -7.02 4.80
CA GLY A 84 12.01 -8.02 5.83
C GLY A 84 12.91 -9.16 5.35
N PHE A 85 12.90 -10.27 6.07
CA PHE A 85 13.68 -11.46 5.72
C PHE A 85 13.23 -12.08 4.38
N SER A 86 14.20 -12.29 3.50
CA SER A 86 13.99 -12.75 2.11
C SER A 86 13.26 -14.08 1.99
N ASP A 87 13.47 -15.01 2.94
CA ASP A 87 12.85 -16.36 2.95
C ASP A 87 11.31 -16.33 2.90
N LYS A 88 10.69 -15.39 3.64
CA LYS A 88 9.22 -15.29 3.72
C LYS A 88 8.65 -14.06 3.01
N LEU A 89 9.50 -13.12 2.56
CA LEU A 89 9.06 -11.90 1.89
C LEU A 89 8.28 -12.18 0.60
N GLN A 90 8.71 -13.16 -0.19
CA GLN A 90 8.00 -13.54 -1.42
C GLN A 90 6.59 -14.07 -1.13
N MET A 91 6.43 -14.84 -0.05
CA MET A 91 5.13 -15.38 0.36
C MET A 91 4.20 -14.27 0.84
N LEU A 92 4.69 -13.31 1.64
CA LEU A 92 3.92 -12.13 2.04
C LEU A 92 3.46 -11.34 0.82
N PHE A 93 4.38 -11.08 -0.11
CA PHE A 93 4.09 -10.37 -1.35
C PHE A 93 2.97 -11.04 -2.14
N GLN A 94 3.08 -12.35 -2.41
CA GLN A 94 2.07 -13.11 -3.14
C GLN A 94 0.71 -13.03 -2.45
N LYS A 95 0.67 -13.25 -1.14
CA LYS A 95 -0.58 -13.23 -0.35
C LYS A 95 -1.29 -11.87 -0.41
N VAL A 96 -0.54 -10.77 -0.33
CA VAL A 96 -1.11 -9.41 -0.44
C VAL A 96 -1.67 -9.14 -1.84
N ILE A 97 -0.96 -9.57 -2.90
CA ILE A 97 -1.45 -9.40 -4.28
C ILE A 97 -2.66 -10.28 -4.57
N GLU A 98 -2.70 -11.51 -4.07
CA GLU A 98 -3.85 -12.40 -4.18
C GLU A 98 -5.08 -11.78 -3.50
N HIS A 99 -4.93 -11.31 -2.26
CA HIS A 99 -6.00 -10.61 -1.55
C HIS A 99 -6.48 -9.36 -2.29
N MET A 100 -5.57 -8.58 -2.90
CA MET A 100 -5.94 -7.42 -3.71
C MET A 100 -6.79 -7.81 -4.93
N ASN A 101 -6.49 -8.96 -5.56
CA ASN A 101 -7.24 -9.45 -6.73
C ASN A 101 -8.62 -10.01 -6.37
N THR A 102 -8.77 -10.62 -5.19
CA THR A 102 -10.04 -11.18 -4.69
C THR A 102 -10.75 -10.24 -3.72
N PHE A 103 -10.39 -8.96 -3.73
CA PHE A 103 -10.86 -7.99 -2.76
C PHE A 103 -12.36 -7.70 -2.96
N GLU A 104 -13.15 -7.95 -1.92
CA GLU A 104 -14.59 -7.69 -1.89
C GLU A 104 -14.95 -6.79 -0.71
N VAL A 105 -15.69 -5.72 -0.98
CA VAL A 105 -16.05 -4.74 0.03
C VAL A 105 -17.43 -5.03 0.59
N LYS A 106 -17.52 -5.28 1.90
CA LYS A 106 -18.81 -5.26 2.61
C LYS A 106 -19.20 -3.83 2.92
N GLU A 107 -20.49 -3.51 2.76
CA GLU A 107 -21.02 -2.17 3.00
C GLU A 107 -20.75 -1.67 4.43
N THR A 108 -20.79 -2.57 5.42
CA THR A 108 -20.48 -2.26 6.81
C THR A 108 -19.03 -1.81 7.00
N GLN A 109 -18.06 -2.51 6.38
CA GLN A 109 -16.65 -2.14 6.41
C GLN A 109 -16.41 -0.81 5.71
N PHE A 110 -17.03 -0.62 4.54
CA PHE A 110 -16.95 0.63 3.80
C PHE A 110 -17.41 1.83 4.63
N ASN A 111 -18.58 1.72 5.27
CA ASN A 111 -19.14 2.80 6.08
C ASN A 111 -18.25 3.14 7.27
N MET A 112 -17.70 2.13 7.94
CA MET A 112 -16.75 2.32 9.05
C MET A 112 -15.47 3.03 8.60
N VAL A 113 -14.84 2.58 7.50
CA VAL A 113 -13.61 3.20 6.97
C VAL A 113 -13.88 4.61 6.46
N LYS A 114 -15.03 4.84 5.81
CA LYS A 114 -15.44 6.18 5.37
C LYS A 114 -15.56 7.15 6.56
N GLU A 115 -16.13 6.70 7.68
CA GLU A 115 -16.22 7.50 8.89
C GLU A 115 -14.82 7.82 9.45
N GLN A 116 -13.94 6.82 9.50
CA GLN A 116 -12.54 7.00 9.93
C GLN A 116 -11.80 8.01 9.04
N ALA A 117 -11.92 7.90 7.72
CA ALA A 117 -11.32 8.84 6.76
C ALA A 117 -11.87 10.26 6.96
N THR A 118 -13.18 10.39 7.17
CA THR A 118 -13.84 11.68 7.44
C THR A 118 -13.24 12.34 8.69
N ARG A 119 -13.13 11.59 9.79
CA ARG A 119 -12.50 12.07 11.04
C ARG A 119 -11.03 12.47 10.81
N ALA A 120 -10.29 11.70 10.02
CA ALA A 120 -8.90 12.01 9.69
C ALA A 120 -8.77 13.34 8.93
N TYR A 121 -9.67 13.63 7.98
CA TYR A 121 -9.68 14.92 7.28
C TYR A 121 -10.00 16.09 8.21
N TYR A 122 -11.01 15.96 9.07
CA TYR A 122 -11.31 17.00 10.07
C TYR A 122 -10.10 17.27 10.99
N ASN A 123 -9.48 16.21 11.51
CA ASN A 123 -8.29 16.33 12.35
C ASN A 123 -7.10 16.98 11.64
N ARG A 124 -6.99 16.82 10.32
CA ARG A 124 -5.94 17.44 9.51
C ARG A 124 -6.14 18.96 9.38
N ILE A 125 -7.39 19.42 9.31
CA ILE A 125 -7.74 20.85 9.24
C ILE A 125 -7.53 21.54 10.58
N ILE A 126 -7.83 20.86 11.70
CA ILE A 126 -7.72 21.45 13.05
C ILE A 126 -6.27 21.74 13.45
N LYS A 127 -5.28 21.06 12.86
CA LYS A 127 -3.86 21.27 13.19
C LYS A 127 -3.27 22.43 12.37
N PRO A 128 -3.09 23.64 12.96
CA PRO A 128 -2.73 24.86 12.21
C PRO A 128 -1.34 24.77 11.56
N GLU A 129 -0.42 24.00 12.14
CA GLU A 129 0.93 23.76 11.63
C GLU A 129 0.95 23.15 10.22
N LYS A 130 -0.13 22.46 9.81
CA LYS A 130 -0.24 21.81 8.49
C LYS A 130 -0.93 22.67 7.42
N LEU A 131 -1.40 23.87 7.78
CA LEU A 131 -2.09 24.80 6.87
C LEU A 131 -1.13 25.87 6.30
N VAL A 132 0.05 26.02 6.90
CA VAL A 132 1.12 26.87 6.35
C VAL A 132 1.83 26.05 5.27
N ARG A 133 1.65 26.48 4.02
CA ARG A 133 2.31 25.91 2.85
C ARG A 133 3.47 26.80 2.44
#